data_AF-A0A953SWZ5-F1
#
_entry.id   AF-A0A953SWZ5-F1
#
_cell.length_a   1.000
_cell.length_b   1.000
_cell.length_c   1.000
_cell.angle_alpha   90.00
_cell.angle_beta   90.00
_cell.angle_gamma   90.00
#
_symmetry.space_group_name_H-M   'P 1'
#
loop_
_entity.id
_entity.type
_entity.pdbx_description
1 polymer ?
#
loop_
_entity_poly.entity_id
_entity_poly.type
_entity_poly.pdbx_seq_one_letter_code
_entity_poly.pdbx_strand_id
1 'polypeptide(L)' 'MKIAFVSSEAVPYAKTGGLADVAGSLPKALE' A
#
# COMPACT_ATOMS: atom_id res chain seq x y z
N MET A 1 -8.94 9.54 -11.57
CA MET A 1 -7.55 9.26 -12.05
C MET A 1 -7.31 7.75 -11.98
N LYS A 2 -6.47 7.14 -12.82
CA LYS A 2 -6.18 5.69 -12.74
C LYS A 2 -4.73 5.50 -12.31
N ILE A 3 -4.51 5.04 -11.09
CA ILE A 3 -3.17 4.84 -10.50
C ILE A 3 -3.02 3.36 -10.14
N ALA A 4 -1.94 2.73 -10.60
CA ALA A 4 -1.53 1.41 -10.16
C ALA A 4 -0.42 1.53 -9.10
N PHE A 5 -0.68 1.07 -7.88
CA PHE A 5 0.31 1.04 -6.81
C PHE A 5 1.10 -0.28 -6.87
N VAL A 6 2.43 -0.17 -6.83
CA VAL A 6 3.35 -1.32 -6.83
C VAL A 6 4.29 -1.18 -5.65
N SER A 7 4.40 -2.25 -4.85
CA SER A 7 5.21 -2.30 -3.63
C SER A 7 5.65 -3.74 -3.41
N SER A 8 6.81 -3.95 -2.77
CA SER A 8 7.26 -5.25 -2.31
C SER A 8 6.52 -5.74 -1.05
N GLU A 9 5.74 -4.85 -0.41
CA GLU A 9 5.04 -5.10 0.85
C GLU A 9 3.59 -4.56 0.82
N ALA A 10 2.63 -5.32 1.34
CA ALA A 10 1.22 -4.93 1.46
C ALA A 10 0.51 -5.70 2.58
N VAL A 11 -0.25 -4.99 3.42
CA VAL A 11 -1.10 -5.60 4.46
C VAL A 11 -2.35 -6.24 3.81
N PRO A 12 -2.81 -7.43 4.25
CA PRO A 12 -2.28 -8.26 5.34
C PRO A 12 -1.26 -9.33 4.90
N TYR A 13 -0.81 -9.33 3.66
CA TYR A 13 -0.11 -10.48 3.06
C TYR A 13 1.42 -10.47 3.25
N ALA A 14 2.06 -9.32 3.12
CA ALA A 14 3.52 -9.17 3.19
C ALA A 14 3.87 -7.90 3.96
N LYS A 15 4.35 -8.06 5.21
CA LYS A 15 4.78 -6.96 6.06
C LYS A 15 6.08 -7.31 6.79
N THR A 16 7.12 -6.57 6.47
CA THR A 16 8.43 -6.61 7.13
C THR A 16 8.75 -5.26 7.80
N GLY A 17 8.23 -4.16 7.24
CA GLY A 17 8.37 -2.81 7.78
C GLY A 17 7.14 -1.93 7.55
N GLY A 18 7.34 -0.61 7.63
CA GLY A 18 6.26 0.37 7.52
C GLY A 18 5.73 0.58 6.10
N LEU A 19 6.42 0.07 5.07
CA LEU A 19 5.99 0.22 3.67
C LEU A 19 4.62 -0.45 3.43
N ALA A 20 4.35 -1.59 4.06
CA ALA A 20 3.07 -2.29 3.94
C ALA A 20 1.88 -1.45 4.43
N ASP A 21 2.09 -0.65 5.49
CA ASP A 21 1.07 0.21 6.08
C ASP A 21 0.75 1.38 5.15
N VAL A 22 1.78 1.97 4.54
CA VAL A 22 1.63 3.03 3.54
C VAL A 22 0.94 2.49 2.29
N ALA A 23 1.40 1.35 1.76
CA ALA A 23 0.81 0.71 0.58
C ALA A 23 -0.65 0.31 0.79
N GLY A 24 -1.07 0.00 2.03
CA GLY A 24 -2.46 -0.33 2.36
C GLY A 24 -3.36 0.86 2.71
N SER A 25 -2.80 1.99 3.13
CA SER A 25 -3.56 3.16 3.59
C SER A 25 -3.62 4.30 2.57
N LEU A 26 -2.52 4.58 1.86
CA LEU A 26 -2.43 5.68 0.90
C LEU A 26 -3.43 5.55 -0.26
N PRO A 27 -3.65 4.36 -0.89
CA PRO A 27 -4.65 4.23 -1.95
C PRO A 27 -6.07 4.55 -1.49
N LYS A 28 -6.38 4.36 -0.20
CA LYS A 28 -7.70 4.67 0.37
C LYS A 28 -7.87 6.16 0.67
N ALA A 29 -6.78 6.90 0.87
CA ALA A 29 -6.80 8.32 1.17
C ALA A 29 -6.86 9.21 -0.09
N LEU A 30 -6.62 8.65 -1.27
CA LEU A 30 -6.52 9.37 -2.55
C LEU A 30 -7.79 9.20 -3.42
N GLU A 31 -8.99 9.32 -2.82
CA GLU A 31 -10.28 9.22 -3.55
C GLU A 31 -10.31 10.00 -4.88
#